data_AF-A0AAD4V004-F1
#
_entry.id   AF-A0AAD4V004-F1
#
_cell.length_a   1.000
_cell.length_b   1.000
_cell.length_c   1.000
_cell.angle_alpha   90.00
_cell.angle_beta   90.00
_cell.angle_gamma   90.00
#
_symmetry.space_group_name_H-M   'P 1'
#
loop_
_entity.id
_entity.type
_entity.pdbx_description
1 polymer ?
#
loop_
_entity_poly.entity_id
_entity_poly.type
_entity_poly.pdbx_seq_one_letter_code
_entity_poly.pdbx_strand_id
1 'polypeptide(L)'
;MANEDLVSWNAILSGFSQEGNHGLEAIFVFIEMVGEGMGLDHVSFTSAVSACGHEMNLELGKQIHGLTVKSGYGSHVSVCNVLISTYSKCEVTGDAKSVFQCMNDRNVVSWTSMISIDEEDAIALFNEMGLDMEYIQMMLHLLD
;
A
#
# COMPACT_ATOMS: atom_id res chain seq x y z
N MET A 1 12.10 -26.15 8.93
CA MET A 1 12.09 -25.99 7.46
C MET A 1 13.42 -25.41 7.02
N ALA A 2 13.74 -25.44 5.72
CA ALA A 2 14.96 -24.84 5.19
C ALA A 2 15.05 -23.35 5.57
N ASN A 3 16.28 -22.84 5.68
CA ASN A 3 16.59 -21.43 5.92
C ASN A 3 16.17 -20.61 4.70
N GLU A 4 14.86 -20.41 4.53
CA GLU A 4 14.30 -19.56 3.48
C GLU A 4 14.56 -18.11 3.88
N ASP A 5 15.21 -17.38 2.99
CA ASP A 5 15.50 -15.96 3.18
C ASP A 5 14.28 -15.10 2.80
N LEU A 6 14.29 -13.83 3.22
CA LEU A 6 13.21 -12.88 2.95
C LEU A 6 12.82 -12.81 1.47
N VAL A 7 13.79 -12.97 0.56
CA VAL A 7 13.58 -12.94 -0.88
C VAL A 7 12.67 -14.09 -1.33
N SER A 8 12.92 -15.29 -0.81
CA SER A 8 12.14 -16.49 -1.14
C SER A 8 10.69 -16.36 -0.66
N TRP A 9 10.49 -15.90 0.57
CA TRP A 9 9.16 -15.66 1.13
C TRP A 9 8.39 -14.56 0.40
N ASN A 10 9.06 -13.46 0.05
CA ASN A 10 8.46 -12.38 -0.73
C ASN A 10 8.05 -12.85 -2.14
N ALA A 11 8.80 -13.78 -2.74
CA ALA A 11 8.43 -14.37 -4.03
C ALA A 11 7.14 -15.21 -3.91
N ILE A 12 7.00 -16.00 -2.84
CA ILE A 12 5.79 -16.78 -2.56
C ILE A 12 4.58 -15.85 -2.35
N LEU A 13 4.72 -14.84 -1.49
CA LEU A 13 3.69 -13.84 -1.23
C LEU A 13 3.24 -13.11 -2.49
N SER A 14 4.21 -12.69 -3.31
CA SER A 14 3.93 -11.97 -4.56
C SER A 14 3.19 -12.86 -5.54
N GLY A 15 3.57 -14.13 -5.66
CA GLY A 15 2.90 -15.11 -6.51
C GLY A 15 1.41 -15.24 -6.17
N PHE A 16 1.09 -15.43 -4.89
CA PHE A 16 -0.31 -15.53 -4.46
C PHE A 16 -1.11 -14.23 -4.64
N SER A 17 -0.47 -13.07 -4.50
CA SER A 17 -1.16 -11.78 -4.69
C SER A 17 -1.55 -11.47 -6.14
N GLN A 18 -0.90 -12.09 -7.14
CA GLN A 18 -1.15 -11.84 -8.57
C GLN A 18 -2.26 -12.74 -9.15
N GLU A 19 -2.41 -13.94 -8.61
CA GLU A 19 -3.46 -14.87 -8.97
C GLU A 19 -4.65 -14.64 -8.03
N GLY A 20 -5.61 -13.80 -8.44
CA GLY A 20 -6.69 -13.23 -7.60
C GLY A 20 -7.64 -14.19 -6.87
N ASN A 21 -7.30 -15.46 -6.69
CA ASN A 21 -7.99 -16.48 -5.90
C ASN A 21 -7.17 -16.99 -4.69
N HIS A 22 -5.97 -16.46 -4.42
CA HIS A 22 -5.10 -16.96 -3.35
C HIS A 22 -4.82 -15.94 -2.22
N GLY A 23 -5.79 -15.05 -1.95
CA GLY A 23 -5.64 -14.02 -0.92
C GLY A 23 -5.45 -14.61 0.48
N LEU A 24 -6.17 -15.68 0.82
CA LEU A 24 -6.04 -16.35 2.11
C LEU A 24 -4.66 -17.00 2.28
N GLU A 25 -4.12 -17.65 1.26
CA GLU A 25 -2.80 -18.26 1.28
C GLU A 25 -1.70 -17.21 1.45
N ALA A 26 -1.80 -16.08 0.76
CA ALA A 26 -0.90 -14.94 0.98
C ALA A 26 -0.96 -14.43 2.43
N ILE A 27 -2.16 -14.34 3.01
CA ILE A 27 -2.35 -13.95 4.41
C ILE A 27 -1.69 -14.95 5.37
N PHE A 28 -1.90 -16.25 5.15
CA PHE A 28 -1.29 -17.30 6.00
C PHE A 28 0.23 -17.24 5.97
N VAL A 29 0.82 -17.12 4.78
CA VAL A 29 2.27 -16.96 4.62
C VAL A 29 2.76 -15.72 5.36
N PHE A 30 2.08 -14.58 5.24
CA PHE A 30 2.46 -13.37 5.95
C PHE A 30 2.41 -13.54 7.48
N ILE A 31 1.38 -14.22 8.00
CA ILE A 31 1.27 -14.52 9.43
C ILE A 31 2.42 -15.42 9.91
N GLU A 32 2.83 -16.40 9.11
CA GLU A 32 3.98 -17.26 9.42
C GLU A 32 5.29 -16.45 9.48
N MET A 33 5.55 -15.58 8.49
CA MET A 33 6.72 -14.68 8.50
C MET A 33 6.76 -13.79 9.76
N VAL A 34 5.59 -13.26 10.18
CA VAL A 34 5.48 -12.48 11.42
C VAL A 34 5.77 -13.36 12.64
N GLY A 35 5.24 -14.58 12.68
CA GLY A 35 5.45 -15.54 13.76
C GLY A 35 6.90 -15.99 13.92
N GLU A 36 7.65 -16.08 12.81
CA GLU A 36 9.08 -16.36 12.80
C GLU A 36 9.95 -15.14 13.14
N GLY A 37 9.34 -13.96 13.32
CA GLY A 37 10.06 -12.73 13.65
C GLY A 37 10.90 -12.19 12.49
N MET A 38 10.51 -12.48 11.25
CA MET A 38 11.24 -12.00 10.07
C MET A 38 11.18 -10.47 9.94
N GLY A 39 12.27 -9.89 9.44
CA GLY A 39 12.31 -8.48 9.06
C GLY A 39 11.48 -8.23 7.79
N LEU A 40 10.21 -7.89 7.96
CA LEU A 40 9.31 -7.57 6.86
C LEU A 40 9.76 -6.31 6.11
N ASP A 41 9.55 -6.30 4.80
CA ASP A 41 9.79 -5.14 3.96
C ASP A 41 8.51 -4.65 3.27
N HIS A 42 8.65 -3.60 2.45
CA HIS A 42 7.54 -3.05 1.69
C HIS A 42 6.86 -4.09 0.78
N VAL A 43 7.59 -5.08 0.24
CA VAL A 43 7.01 -6.13 -0.60
C VAL A 43 6.10 -7.01 0.25
N SER A 44 6.59 -7.49 1.40
CA SER A 44 5.79 -8.31 2.32
C SER A 44 4.47 -7.61 2.70
N PHE A 45 4.55 -6.32 3.04
CA PHE A 45 3.36 -5.53 3.38
C PHE A 45 2.44 -5.33 2.19
N THR A 46 2.97 -5.00 1.00
CA THR A 46 2.13 -4.76 -0.17
C THR A 46 1.33 -6.00 -0.56
N SER A 47 1.96 -7.17 -0.56
CA SER A 47 1.29 -8.44 -0.88
C SER A 47 0.19 -8.76 0.13
N ALA A 48 0.47 -8.62 1.43
CA ALA A 48 -0.50 -8.94 2.48
C ALA A 48 -1.69 -7.97 2.52
N VAL A 49 -1.45 -6.66 2.36
CA VAL A 49 -2.53 -5.66 2.28
C VAL A 49 -3.36 -5.85 1.00
N SER A 50 -2.73 -6.17 -0.13
CA SER A 50 -3.45 -6.46 -1.37
C SER A 50 -4.37 -7.67 -1.20
N ALA A 51 -3.85 -8.74 -0.59
CA ALA A 51 -4.62 -9.94 -0.26
C ALA A 51 -5.84 -9.63 0.61
N CYS A 52 -5.69 -8.78 1.63
CA CYS A 52 -6.83 -8.32 2.44
C CYS A 52 -7.88 -7.57 1.59
N GLY A 53 -7.44 -6.78 0.62
CA GLY A 53 -8.34 -6.09 -0.31
C GLY A 53 -9.08 -7.03 -1.26
N HIS A 54 -8.45 -8.14 -1.68
CA HIS A 54 -9.11 -9.17 -2.50
C HIS A 54 -10.15 -9.96 -1.70
N GLU A 55 -9.83 -10.30 -0.44
CA GLU A 55 -10.75 -11.00 0.47
C GLU A 55 -11.77 -10.08 1.15
N MET A 56 -11.72 -8.77 0.89
CA MET A 56 -12.50 -7.73 1.58
C MET A 56 -12.39 -7.83 3.12
N ASN A 57 -11.25 -8.30 3.63
CA ASN A 57 -11.00 -8.48 5.06
C ASN A 57 -10.43 -7.20 5.67
N LEU A 58 -11.32 -6.23 5.92
CA LEU A 58 -10.98 -4.91 6.44
C LEU A 58 -10.26 -4.98 7.80
N GLU A 59 -10.70 -5.86 8.69
CA GLU A 59 -10.17 -5.96 10.05
C GLU A 59 -8.69 -6.36 10.04
N LEU A 60 -8.35 -7.38 9.25
CA LEU A 60 -6.95 -7.76 9.06
C LEU A 60 -6.16 -6.66 8.34
N GLY A 61 -6.75 -6.01 7.34
CA GLY A 61 -6.14 -4.86 6.66
C GLY A 61 -5.75 -3.74 7.64
N LYS A 62 -6.60 -3.42 8.62
CA LYS A 62 -6.31 -2.45 9.69
C LYS A 62 -5.20 -2.90 10.62
N GLN A 63 -5.15 -4.19 10.97
CA GLN A 63 -4.08 -4.74 11.80
C GLN A 63 -2.72 -4.66 11.07
N ILE A 64 -2.69 -5.02 9.78
CA ILE A 64 -1.48 -4.93 8.97
C ILE A 64 -1.07 -3.46 8.77
N HIS A 65 -2.02 -2.53 8.56
CA HIS A 65 -1.72 -1.10 8.54
C HIS A 65 -1.07 -0.61 9.85
N GLY A 66 -1.58 -1.03 11.01
CA GLY A 66 -0.92 -0.73 12.29
C GLY A 66 0.52 -1.27 12.36
N LEU A 67 0.75 -2.47 11.81
CA LEU A 67 2.07 -3.06 11.72
C LEU A 67 3.00 -2.31 10.76
N THR A 68 2.51 -1.81 9.62
CA THR A 68 3.34 -1.01 8.69
C THR A 68 3.85 0.26 9.37
N VAL A 69 2.98 0.95 10.14
CA VAL A 69 3.36 2.13 10.93
C VAL A 69 4.42 1.77 11.96
N LYS A 70 4.20 0.70 12.72
CA LYS A 70 5.15 0.23 13.75
C LYS A 70 6.51 -0.17 13.17
N SER A 71 6.53 -0.72 11.96
CA SER A 71 7.74 -1.17 11.27
C SER A 71 8.40 -0.09 10.42
N GLY A 72 7.89 1.15 10.42
CA GLY A 72 8.48 2.27 9.67
C GLY A 72 8.11 2.35 8.19
N TYR A 73 7.14 1.56 7.74
CA TYR A 73 6.62 1.53 6.36
C TYR A 73 5.30 2.30 6.18
N GLY A 74 4.79 2.94 7.23
CA GLY A 74 3.50 3.65 7.21
C GLY A 74 3.41 4.82 6.21
N SER A 75 4.54 5.37 5.77
CA SER A 75 4.62 6.42 4.75
C SER A 75 5.27 5.94 3.44
N HIS A 76 5.54 4.64 3.30
CA HIS A 76 6.18 4.11 2.09
C HIS A 76 5.18 4.10 0.93
N VAL A 77 5.47 4.82 -0.16
CA VAL A 77 4.54 5.08 -1.26
C VAL A 77 3.81 3.83 -1.77
N SER A 78 4.54 2.74 -2.03
CA SER A 78 3.93 1.48 -2.50
C SER A 78 2.95 0.87 -1.49
N VAL A 79 3.27 0.94 -0.19
CA VAL A 79 2.41 0.42 0.89
C VAL A 79 1.17 1.29 1.05
N CYS A 80 1.35 2.62 1.04
CA CYS A 80 0.23 3.57 1.10
C CYS A 80 -0.73 3.41 -0.09
N ASN A 81 -0.20 3.21 -1.31
CA ASN A 81 -1.02 3.00 -2.50
C ASN A 81 -1.92 1.77 -2.39
N VAL A 82 -1.38 0.64 -1.91
CA VAL A 82 -2.21 -0.56 -1.72
C VAL A 82 -3.20 -0.39 -0.55
N LEU A 83 -2.83 0.35 0.51
CA LEU A 83 -3.75 0.67 1.61
C LEU A 83 -4.93 1.52 1.11
N ILE A 84 -4.68 2.55 0.30
CA ILE A 84 -5.73 3.37 -0.34
C ILE A 84 -6.66 2.48 -1.16
N SER A 85 -6.11 1.60 -2.00
CA SER A 85 -6.90 0.66 -2.81
C SER A 85 -7.72 -0.30 -1.95
N THR A 86 -7.12 -0.88 -0.91
CA THR A 86 -7.80 -1.83 -0.01
C THR A 86 -8.93 -1.15 0.79
N TYR A 87 -8.70 0.05 1.33
CA TYR A 87 -9.75 0.81 2.02
C TYR A 87 -10.88 1.23 1.07
N SER A 88 -10.55 1.62 -0.16
CA SER A 88 -11.53 1.93 -1.21
C SER A 88 -12.40 0.70 -1.55
N LYS A 89 -11.78 -0.47 -1.78
CA LYS A 89 -12.50 -1.73 -2.04
C LYS A 89 -13.42 -2.14 -0.90
N CYS A 90 -13.05 -1.82 0.33
CA CYS A 90 -13.88 -2.07 1.52
C CYS A 90 -14.88 -0.96 1.83
N GLU A 91 -15.07 0.00 0.90
CA GLU A 91 -16.01 1.13 1.03
C GLU A 91 -15.73 2.06 2.22
N VAL A 92 -14.49 2.10 2.72
CA VAL A 92 -14.06 2.97 3.83
C VAL A 92 -13.22 4.13 3.31
N THR A 93 -13.83 4.95 2.46
CA THR A 93 -13.14 6.04 1.73
C THR A 93 -12.50 7.08 2.65
N GLY A 94 -13.04 7.30 3.86
CA GLY A 94 -12.42 8.16 4.87
C GLY A 94 -11.06 7.67 5.35
N ASP A 95 -10.88 6.36 5.51
CA ASP A 95 -9.59 5.76 5.88
C ASP A 95 -8.61 5.86 4.69
N ALA A 96 -9.09 5.67 3.46
CA ALA A 96 -8.29 5.87 2.24
C ALA A 96 -7.78 7.32 2.12
N LYS A 97 -8.66 8.31 2.31
CA LYS A 97 -8.30 9.76 2.33
C LYS A 97 -7.26 10.04 3.41
N SER A 98 -7.43 9.47 4.60
CA SER A 98 -6.51 9.65 5.72
C SER A 98 -5.10 9.11 5.42
N VAL A 99 -5.02 7.94 4.77
CA VAL A 99 -3.72 7.40 4.31
C VAL A 99 -3.07 8.36 3.32
N PHE A 100 -3.81 8.80 2.29
CA PHE A 100 -3.29 9.71 1.27
C PHE A 100 -2.78 11.04 1.84
N GLN A 101 -3.50 11.62 2.79
CA GLN A 101 -3.11 12.85 3.48
C GLN A 101 -1.83 12.69 4.31
N CYS A 102 -1.57 11.50 4.85
CA CYS A 102 -0.36 11.18 5.61
C CYS A 102 0.87 10.82 4.74
N MET A 103 0.72 10.73 3.42
CA MET A 103 1.84 10.45 2.51
C MET A 103 2.75 11.67 2.35
N ASN A 104 4.06 11.48 2.54
CA ASN A 104 5.06 12.52 2.27
C ASN A 104 5.30 12.70 0.78
N ASP A 105 5.36 11.58 0.05
CA ASP A 105 5.54 11.53 -1.39
C ASP A 105 4.33 10.85 -2.03
N ARG A 106 3.83 11.42 -3.12
CA ARG A 106 2.71 10.87 -3.89
C ARG A 106 3.13 10.71 -5.33
N ASN A 107 2.72 9.62 -5.95
CA ASN A 107 2.96 9.40 -7.37
C ASN A 107 1.62 9.38 -8.12
N VAL A 108 1.71 9.20 -9.44
CA VAL A 108 0.53 9.14 -10.31
C VAL A 108 -0.50 8.12 -9.81
N VAL A 109 -0.07 6.98 -9.25
CA VAL A 109 -0.98 5.95 -8.72
C VAL A 109 -1.73 6.44 -7.48
N SER A 110 -1.06 7.14 -6.56
CA SER A 110 -1.71 7.72 -5.38
C SER A 110 -2.82 8.70 -5.78
N TRP A 111 -2.50 9.62 -6.70
CA TRP A 111 -3.41 10.66 -7.17
C TRP A 111 -4.60 10.09 -7.96
N THR A 112 -4.36 9.18 -8.91
CA THR A 112 -5.44 8.59 -9.71
C THR A 112 -6.37 7.73 -8.87
N SER A 113 -5.84 7.05 -7.85
CA SER A 113 -6.65 6.32 -6.88
C SER A 113 -7.58 7.27 -6.13
N MET A 114 -7.08 8.41 -5.62
CA MET A 114 -7.91 9.38 -4.89
C MET A 114 -8.95 10.06 -5.76
N ILE A 115 -8.59 10.47 -6.99
CA ILE A 115 -9.52 11.07 -7.95
C ILE A 115 -10.68 10.10 -8.27
N SER A 116 -10.40 8.80 -8.31
CA SER A 116 -11.42 7.77 -8.54
C SER A 116 -12.33 7.53 -7.34
N ILE A 117 -11.87 7.83 -6.13
CA ILE A 117 -12.61 7.64 -4.86
C ILE A 117 -13.48 8.86 -4.54
N ASP A 118 -13.02 10.05 -4.92
CA ASP A 118 -13.54 11.32 -4.46
C ASP A 118 -14.03 12.17 -5.64
N GLU A 119 -15.14 11.75 -6.25
CA GLU A 119 -15.68 12.40 -7.45
C GLU A 119 -16.00 13.89 -7.24
N GLU A 120 -16.43 14.27 -6.03
CA GLU A 120 -16.77 15.66 -5.68
C GLU A 120 -15.53 16.58 -5.72
N ASP A 121 -14.39 16.08 -5.22
CA ASP A 121 -13.13 16.82 -5.15
C ASP A 121 -12.15 16.45 -6.29
N ALA A 122 -12.58 15.65 -7.26
CA ALA A 122 -11.75 15.12 -8.34
C ALA A 122 -10.98 16.22 -9.11
N ILE A 123 -11.64 17.35 -9.38
CA ILE A 123 -11.03 18.50 -10.07
C ILE A 123 -9.97 19.16 -9.19
N ALA A 124 -10.24 19.31 -7.90
CA ALA A 124 -9.29 19.89 -6.94
C ALA A 124 -8.05 18.99 -6.83
N LEU A 125 -8.25 17.68 -6.63
CA LEU A 125 -7.18 16.69 -6.57
C LEU A 125 -6.35 16.64 -7.87
N PHE A 126 -6.99 16.76 -9.04
CA PHE A 126 -6.28 16.81 -10.32
C PHE A 126 -5.41 18.07 -10.45
N ASN A 127 -5.90 19.22 -9.99
CA ASN A 127 -5.12 20.45 -10.00
C ASN A 127 -3.93 20.38 -9.02
N GLU A 128 -4.15 19.84 -7.81
CA GLU A 128 -3.08 19.61 -6.83
C GLU A 128 -2.00 18.67 -7.37
N MET A 129 -2.39 17.57 -8.03
CA MET A 129 -1.48 16.65 -8.71
C MET A 129 -0.58 17.39 -9.72
N GLY A 130 -1.14 18.33 -10.49
CA GLY A 130 -0.38 19.13 -11.45
C GLY A 130 0.71 19.99 -10.78
N LEU A 131 0.36 20.63 -9.66
CA LEU A 131 1.30 21.47 -8.90
C LEU A 131 2.43 20.64 -8.25
N ASP A 132 2.11 19.47 -7.70
CA ASP A 132 3.11 18.58 -7.10
C ASP A 132 4.15 18.11 -8.13
N MET A 133 3.72 17.79 -9.36
CA MET A 133 4.64 17.36 -10.43
C MET A 133 5.52 18.50 -10.96
N GLU A 134 4.98 19.71 -11.07
CA GLU A 134 5.77 20.90 -11.47
C GLU A 134 6.80 21.29 -10.40
N TYR A 135 6.47 21.13 -9.11
CA TYR A 135 7.40 21.44 -8.02
C TYR A 135 8.62 20.51 -8.01
N ILE A 136 8.43 19.21 -8.28
CA ILE A 136 9.53 18.25 -8.42
C ILE A 136 10.44 18.63 -9.59
N GLN A 137 9.86 19.00 -10.73
CA GLN A 137 10.62 19.43 -11.92
C GLN A 137 11.45 20.70 -11.61
N MET A 138 10.88 21.65 -10.88
CA MET A 138 11.54 22.91 -10.48
C MET A 138 12.67 22.68 -9.47
N MET A 139 12.48 21.80 -8.48
CA MET A 139 13.50 21.46 -7.49
C MET A 139 14.69 20.71 -8.09
N LEU A 140 14.46 19.85 -9.09
CA LEU A 140 15.54 19.19 -9.82
C LEU A 140 16.40 20.19 -10.62
N HIS A 141 15.79 21.21 -11.24
CA HIS A 141 16.52 22.27 -11.95
C HIS A 141 17.31 23.23 -11.03
N LEU A 142 17.01 23.25 -9.72
CA LEU A 142 17.73 24.07 -8.73
C LEU A 142 18.92 23.34 -8.09
N LEU A 143 19.07 22.03 -8.36
CA LEU A 143 20.15 21.19 -7.84
C LEU A 143 21.24 20.88 -8.89
N ASP A 144 21.08 21.35 -10.12
CA ASP A 144 22.06 21.31 -11.23
C ASP A 144 22.73 22.69 -11.44
#